data_AF-A0A957R0M0-F1
#
_entry.id   AF-A0A957R0M0-F1
#
_cell.length_a   1.000
_cell.length_b   1.000
_cell.length_c   1.000
_cell.angle_alpha   90.00
_cell.angle_beta   90.00
_cell.angle_gamma   90.00
#
_symmetry.space_group_name_H-M   'P 1'
#
loop_
_entity.id
_entity.type
_entity.pdbx_description
1 polymer ?
#
loop_
_entity_poly.entity_id
_entity_poly.type
_entity_poly.pdbx_seq_one_letter_code
_entity_poly.pdbx_strand_id
1 'polypeptide(L)' 'YRAATLLRPHAPEAATRLDEIRYVSTGTVSLAFRADEIGHPLNGFGIVIPRSEKRRINAITWTSTKFDNRAPADHR' A
#
# COMPACT_ATOMS: atom_id res chain seq x y z
N TYR A 1 -6.84 -2.76 -16.19
CA TYR A 1 -8.10 -2.14 -15.74
C TYR A 1 -9.16 -2.34 -16.82
N ARG A 2 -10.47 -2.39 -16.51
CA ARG A 2 -11.51 -2.81 -17.49
C ARG A 2 -12.34 -1.68 -18.10
N ALA A 3 -12.23 -0.44 -17.62
CA ALA A 3 -13.06 0.67 -18.13
C ALA A 3 -12.87 0.95 -19.63
N ALA A 4 -11.63 0.93 -20.13
CA ALA A 4 -11.36 1.12 -21.56
C ALA A 4 -12.05 0.06 -22.43
N THR A 5 -12.12 -1.19 -21.95
CA THR A 5 -12.85 -2.28 -22.64
C THR A 5 -14.35 -2.01 -22.68
N LEU A 6 -14.94 -1.56 -21.56
CA LEU A 6 -16.38 -1.27 -21.47
C LEU A 6 -16.78 -0.06 -22.33
N LEU A 7 -15.93 0.96 -22.42
CA LEU A 7 -16.23 2.19 -23.15
C LEU A 7 -15.96 2.10 -24.65
N ARG A 8 -15.20 1.10 -25.13
CA ARG A 8 -14.78 1.01 -26.53
C ARG A 8 -15.93 1.06 -27.56
N PRO A 9 -17.09 0.41 -27.34
CA PRO A 9 -18.21 0.47 -28.30
C PRO A 9 -18.91 1.83 -28.34
N HIS A 10 -18.76 2.67 -27.31
CA HIS A 10 -19.51 3.91 -27.15
C HIS A 10 -18.64 5.18 -27.30
N ALA A 11 -17.36 5.10 -26.93
CA ALA A 11 -16.42 6.20 -26.89
C ALA A 11 -14.98 5.70 -27.17
N PRO A 12 -14.65 5.38 -28.44
CA PRO A 12 -13.39 4.75 -28.81
C PRO A 12 -12.17 5.65 -28.53
N GLU A 13 -12.27 6.96 -28.75
CA GLU A 13 -11.16 7.89 -28.48
C GLU A 13 -10.82 7.96 -26.99
N ALA A 14 -11.84 8.01 -26.12
CA ALA A 14 -11.64 7.98 -24.67
C ALA A 14 -11.06 6.64 -24.20
N ALA A 15 -11.52 5.52 -24.79
CA ALA A 15 -10.98 4.20 -24.49
C ALA A 15 -9.47 4.10 -24.82
N THR A 16 -9.03 4.66 -25.95
CA THR A 16 -7.60 4.72 -26.31
C THR A 16 -6.80 5.51 -25.27
N ARG A 17 -7.28 6.67 -24.82
CA ARG A 17 -6.61 7.46 -23.78
C ARG A 17 -6.52 6.73 -22.43
N LEU A 18 -7.54 5.95 -22.09
CA LEU A 18 -7.54 5.16 -20.87
C LEU A 18 -6.52 4.00 -20.91
N ASP A 19 -6.29 3.39 -22.08
CA ASP A 19 -5.28 2.33 -22.26
C ASP A 19 -3.84 2.85 -22.10
N GLU A 20 -3.61 4.15 -22.37
CA GLU A 20 -2.29 4.80 -22.21
C GLU A 20 -1.88 4.98 -20.74
N ILE A 21 -2.81 4.84 -19.78
CA ILE A 21 -2.53 5.01 -18.36
C ILE A 21 -1.68 3.84 -17.86
N ARG A 22 -0.42 4.13 -17.53
CA ARG A 22 0.51 3.14 -16.99
C ARG A 22 0.11 2.72 -15.58
N TYR A 23 -0.05 1.41 -15.38
CA TYR A 23 -0.20 0.80 -14.06
C TYR A 23 1.07 0.04 -13.68
N VAL A 24 1.34 0.01 -12.37
CA VAL A 24 2.40 -0.82 -11.79
C VAL A 24 1.79 -1.78 -10.78
N SER A 25 2.34 -2.99 -10.70
CA SER A 25 1.92 -3.95 -9.68
C SER A 25 2.44 -3.54 -8.32
N THR A 26 1.60 -3.65 -7.30
CA THR A 26 1.98 -3.45 -5.89
C THR A 26 1.44 -4.59 -5.06
N GLY A 27 2.20 -5.00 -4.05
CA GLY A 27 1.80 -6.01 -3.08
C GLY A 27 1.91 -5.44 -1.67
N THR A 28 0.99 -5.84 -0.80
CA THR A 28 1.01 -5.48 0.61
C THR A 28 1.06 -6.76 1.43
N VAL A 29 1.98 -6.82 2.39
CA VAL A 29 2.07 -7.90 3.37
C VAL A 29 1.77 -7.31 4.73
N SER A 30 0.85 -7.92 5.46
CA SER A 30 0.55 -7.58 6.85
C SER A 30 1.24 -8.58 7.77
N LEU A 31 1.97 -8.05 8.74
CA LEU A 31 2.62 -8.82 9.80
C LEU A 31 2.04 -8.34 11.12
N ALA A 32 1.92 -9.25 12.08
CA ALA A 32 1.42 -8.94 13.42
C ALA A 32 2.38 -9.55 14.45
N PHE A 33 2.69 -8.78 15.47
CA PHE A 33 3.58 -9.18 16.57
C PHE A 33 2.93 -8.86 17.90
N ARG A 34 3.31 -9.59 18.96
CA ARG A 34 2.94 -9.16 20.30
C ARG A 34 3.74 -7.92 20.68
N ALA A 35 3.13 -7.04 21.47
CA ALA A 35 3.73 -5.76 21.83
C ALA A 35 5.00 -5.92 22.68
N ASP A 36 5.09 -6.99 23.47
CA ASP A 36 6.24 -7.34 24.30
C ASP A 36 7.41 -7.95 23.52
N GLU A 37 7.17 -8.46 22.31
CA GLU A 37 8.20 -8.96 21.39
C GLU A 37 8.93 -7.82 20.64
N ILE A 38 8.43 -6.58 20.74
CA ILE A 38 9.02 -5.41 20.08
C ILE A 38 9.89 -4.66 21.09
N GLY A 39 11.22 -4.73 20.91
CA GLY A 39 12.20 -4.16 21.83
C GLY A 39 12.26 -2.62 21.90
N HIS A 40 11.41 -1.90 21.17
CA HIS A 40 11.35 -0.43 21.22
C HIS A 40 9.95 0.10 20.89
N PRO A 41 9.58 1.31 21.36
CA PRO A 41 8.33 1.94 20.95
C PRO A 41 8.27 2.21 19.45
N LEU A 42 7.12 1.95 18.82
CA LEU A 42 6.83 2.28 17.42
C LEU A 42 6.26 3.70 17.33
N ASN A 43 7.11 4.69 17.61
CA ASN A 43 6.71 6.10 17.64
C ASN A 43 6.59 6.66 16.21
N GLY A 44 5.37 6.63 15.67
CA GLY A 44 5.03 7.19 14.36
C GLY A 44 4.02 6.35 13.61
N PHE A 45 3.85 6.62 12.32
CA PHE A 45 2.91 5.87 11.46
C PHE A 45 3.59 4.88 10.50
N GLY A 46 4.92 4.93 10.41
CA GLY A 46 5.70 4.08 9.53
C GLY A 46 6.85 4.85 8.92
N ILE A 47 7.41 4.29 7.85
CA ILE A 47 8.50 4.90 7.08
C ILE A 47 8.25 4.74 5.58
N VAL A 48 8.79 5.67 4.81
CA VAL A 48 8.92 5.56 3.35
C VAL A 48 10.40 5.38 3.04
N ILE A 49 10.70 4.45 2.13
CA ILE A 49 12.08 4.10 1.78
C ILE A 49 12.42 4.75 0.44
N PRO A 50 13.39 5.68 0.40
CA PRO A 50 13.84 6.29 -0.84
C PRO A 50 14.39 5.24 -1.81
N ARG A 51 14.19 5.46 -3.12
CA ARG A 51 14.71 4.56 -4.15
C ARG A 51 16.24 4.39 -4.10
N SER A 52 16.97 5.39 -3.61
CA SER A 52 18.43 5.35 -3.42
C SER A 52 18.88 4.27 -2.45
N GLU A 53 18.03 3.85 -1.51
CA GLU A 53 18.31 2.80 -0.53
C GLU A 53 18.30 1.38 -1.13
N LYS A 54 17.89 1.24 -2.40
CA LYS A 54 17.88 -0.02 -3.17
C LYS A 54 17.21 -1.20 -2.43
N ARG A 55 16.12 -0.93 -1.70
CA ARG A 55 15.33 -1.96 -0.98
C ARG A 55 14.25 -2.56 -1.87
N ARG A 56 13.81 -3.78 -1.50
CA ARG A 56 12.70 -4.48 -2.16
C ARG A 56 11.32 -3.99 -1.74
N ILE A 57 11.24 -3.26 -0.63
CA ILE A 57 10.01 -2.67 -0.09
C ILE A 57 10.07 -1.14 -0.21
N ASN A 58 8.92 -0.52 -0.47
CA ASN A 58 8.82 0.93 -0.66
C ASN A 58 8.45 1.68 0.63
N ALA A 59 7.73 1.03 1.54
CA ALA A 59 7.26 1.62 2.77
C ALA A 59 6.90 0.53 3.79
N ILE A 60 6.87 0.93 5.06
CA ILE A 60 6.29 0.17 6.17
C ILE A 60 5.27 1.08 6.84
N THR A 61 4.13 0.56 7.25
CA THR A 61 3.10 1.32 7.99
C THR A 61 2.77 0.58 9.28
N TRP A 62 2.86 1.27 10.41
CA TRP A 62 2.40 0.76 11.70
C TRP A 62 0.91 1.04 11.81
N THR A 63 0.13 0.09 11.29
CA THR A 63 -1.31 0.26 11.14
C THR A 63 -2.01 0.39 12.50
N SER A 64 -1.53 -0.31 13.54
CA SER A 64 -2.04 -0.22 14.92
C SER A 64 -1.82 1.14 15.58
N THR A 65 -0.81 1.89 15.15
CA THR A 65 -0.51 3.24 15.67
C THR A 65 -1.22 4.31 14.87
N LYS A 66 -1.40 4.08 13.56
CA LYS A 66 -2.03 5.04 12.64
C LYS A 66 -3.55 5.06 12.75
N PHE A 67 -4.16 3.92 13.05
CA PHE A 67 -5.61 3.79 13.11
C PHE A 67 -6.02 3.05 14.38
N ASP A 68 -6.86 3.69 15.18
CA ASP A 68 -7.40 3.10 16.41
C ASP A 68 -8.17 1.81 16.09
N ASN A 69 -8.12 0.86 17.03
CA ASN A 69 -8.80 -0.44 16.95
C ASN A 69 -8.39 -1.31 15.75
N ARG A 70 -7.23 -1.06 15.14
CA ARG A 70 -6.73 -1.86 14.02
C ARG A 70 -5.94 -3.10 14.43
N ALA A 71 -5.57 -3.19 15.70
CA ALA A 71 -5.00 -4.37 16.34
C ALA A 71 -5.51 -4.47 17.79
N PRO A 72 -5.54 -5.68 18.38
CA PRO A 72 -5.69 -5.86 19.83
C PRO A 72 -4.66 -5.05 20.62
N ALA A 73 -4.98 -4.71 21.88
CA ALA A 73 -4.13 -3.83 22.71
C ALA A 73 -2.72 -4.41 22.96
N ASP A 74 -2.60 -5.73 22.96
CA ASP A 74 -1.37 -6.51 23.16
C ASP A 74 -0.63 -6.82 21.86
N HIS A 75 -1.10 -6.32 20.71
CA HIS A 75 -0.51 -6.60 19.38
C HIS A 75 -0.24 -5.33 18.59
N ARG A 76 0.72 -5.43 17.66
CA ARG A 76 1.09 -4.37 16.71
C ARG A 76 1.18 -4.92 15.30
#